data_AF-A0A955W9Q1-F1
#
_entry.id   AF-A0A955W9Q1-F1
#
_cell.length_a   1.000
_cell.length_b   1.000
_cell.length_c   1.000
_cell.angle_alpha   90.00
_cell.angle_beta   90.00
_cell.angle_gamma   90.00
#
_symmetry.space_group_name_H-M   'P 1'
#
loop_
_entity.id
_entity.type
_entity.pdbx_description
1 polymer ?
#
loop_
_entity_poly.entity_id
_entity_poly.type
_entity_poly.pdbx_seq_one_letter_code
_entity_poly.pdbx_strand_id
1 'polypeptide(L)'
;MPRPTSTSAPALHPGRALALALSLGVLGCVQLDAFGTDDAHEFSGRVFGTDETDEGDCADPARCSFIRRGFGSETVLHMRFDPDNVQTVAGSLTTSGERCGPTFNQVPMIAIEALQHDQLSRFEVPGDGRVKNYIFALSPVSGPLAGRDVMAFVSLLRSEHVEVRIIAGSGQNACDPRDCAAVDAGGCDYFGVFSLDLDPL
;
A
#
# COMPACT_ATOMS: atom_id res chain seq x y z
N MET A 1 26.42 -76.50 -54.11
CA MET A 1 26.20 -76.29 -52.66
C MET A 1 26.67 -74.87 -52.29
N PRO A 2 25.96 -74.17 -51.39
CA PRO A 2 25.63 -72.76 -51.56
C PRO A 2 26.63 -71.76 -50.95
N ARG A 3 26.73 -70.58 -51.58
CA ARG A 3 27.36 -69.36 -51.06
C ARG A 3 26.46 -68.72 -50.00
N PRO A 4 26.97 -68.29 -48.84
CA PRO A 4 26.20 -67.47 -47.91
C PRO A 4 26.10 -66.02 -48.43
N THR A 5 24.86 -65.56 -48.55
CA THR A 5 24.49 -64.17 -48.88
C THR A 5 24.64 -63.27 -47.67
N SER A 6 25.32 -62.15 -47.90
CA SER A 6 25.40 -60.95 -47.08
C SER A 6 24.02 -60.38 -46.77
N THR A 7 23.75 -60.08 -45.49
CA THR A 7 22.63 -59.22 -45.08
C THR A 7 23.18 -58.11 -44.20
N SER A 8 23.21 -56.90 -44.76
CA SER A 8 23.69 -55.67 -44.14
C SER A 8 22.65 -55.14 -43.15
N ALA A 9 23.08 -54.78 -41.94
CA ALA A 9 22.28 -54.01 -41.00
C ALA A 9 22.35 -52.50 -41.34
N PRO A 10 21.26 -51.73 -41.21
CA PRO A 10 21.33 -50.27 -41.37
C PRO A 10 22.00 -49.65 -40.13
N ALA A 11 22.98 -48.78 -40.38
CA ALA A 11 23.66 -47.98 -39.37
C ALA A 11 22.72 -46.90 -38.81
N LEU A 12 22.39 -46.98 -37.51
CA LEU A 12 21.79 -45.86 -36.78
C LEU A 12 22.78 -44.69 -36.77
N HIS A 13 22.38 -43.56 -37.36
CA HIS A 13 23.12 -42.31 -37.29
C HIS A 13 23.00 -41.70 -35.88
N PRO A 14 24.11 -41.42 -35.19
CA PRO A 14 24.11 -40.68 -33.93
C PRO A 14 24.21 -39.20 -34.29
N GLY A 15 23.07 -38.52 -34.40
CA GLY A 15 23.15 -37.15 -34.90
C GLY A 15 21.82 -36.44 -34.93
N ARG A 16 21.22 -36.22 -33.77
CA ARG A 16 20.38 -35.04 -33.54
C ARG A 16 20.29 -34.82 -32.04
N ALA A 17 21.29 -34.06 -31.59
CA ALA A 17 21.37 -33.52 -30.24
C ALA A 17 20.07 -32.80 -29.90
N LEU A 18 19.56 -33.22 -28.76
CA LEU A 18 18.48 -32.63 -27.99
C LEU A 18 18.73 -31.12 -27.85
N ALA A 19 17.97 -30.30 -28.57
CA ALA A 19 17.91 -28.86 -28.30
C ALA A 19 17.09 -28.67 -27.03
N LEU A 20 17.75 -28.78 -25.88
CA LEU A 20 17.21 -28.42 -24.58
C LEU A 20 17.09 -26.89 -24.60
N ALA A 21 15.93 -26.38 -25.00
CA ALA A 21 15.59 -24.97 -24.87
C ALA A 21 15.58 -24.65 -23.37
N LEU A 22 16.69 -24.05 -22.92
CA LEU A 22 16.84 -23.48 -21.59
C LEU A 22 15.94 -22.23 -21.55
N SER A 23 14.65 -22.44 -21.33
CA SER A 23 13.71 -21.39 -20.96
C SER A 23 14.18 -20.84 -19.62
N LEU A 24 15.00 -19.79 -19.66
CA LEU A 24 15.23 -18.90 -18.53
C LEU A 24 13.85 -18.45 -18.07
N GLY A 25 13.38 -19.05 -16.99
CA GLY A 25 12.28 -18.50 -16.22
C GLY A 25 12.75 -17.14 -15.74
N VAL A 26 12.29 -16.08 -16.40
CA VAL A 26 12.30 -14.74 -15.84
C VAL A 26 11.32 -14.83 -14.68
N LEU A 27 11.80 -15.32 -13.54
CA LEU A 27 11.22 -15.04 -12.24
C LEU A 27 11.22 -13.52 -12.17
N GLY A 28 10.06 -12.91 -12.41
CA GLY A 28 9.88 -11.49 -12.25
C GLY A 28 10.15 -11.16 -10.79
N CYS A 29 11.41 -10.84 -10.47
CA CYS A 29 11.74 -10.12 -9.28
C CYS A 29 10.94 -8.83 -9.37
N VAL A 30 9.89 -8.75 -8.57
CA VAL A 30 9.24 -7.48 -8.30
C VAL A 30 10.32 -6.57 -7.72
N GLN A 31 10.73 -5.54 -8.48
CA GLN A 31 11.64 -4.53 -7.99
C GLN A 31 10.85 -3.63 -7.03
N LEU A 32 11.01 -3.86 -5.74
CA LEU A 32 10.44 -3.02 -4.70
C LEU A 32 11.22 -1.71 -4.51
N ASP A 33 12.46 -1.66 -5.02
CA ASP A 33 13.35 -0.52 -4.98
C ASP A 33 12.73 0.76 -5.57
N ALA A 34 11.83 0.61 -6.56
CA ALA A 34 11.10 1.73 -7.17
C ALA A 34 10.14 2.44 -6.19
N PHE A 35 9.82 1.81 -5.05
CA PHE A 35 8.98 2.40 -4.01
C PHE A 35 9.79 2.96 -2.84
N GLY A 36 11.12 2.89 -2.86
CA GLY A 36 11.96 3.52 -1.83
C GLY A 36 11.96 5.04 -1.94
N THR A 37 11.90 5.72 -0.81
CA THR A 37 12.07 7.18 -0.71
C THR A 37 13.43 7.52 -0.10
N ASP A 38 13.99 8.66 -0.47
CA ASP A 38 15.25 9.20 0.06
C ASP A 38 15.05 10.61 0.67
N ASP A 39 16.14 11.33 0.93
CA ASP A 39 16.08 12.68 1.51
C ASP A 39 15.60 13.76 0.52
N ALA A 40 15.37 13.41 -0.75
CA ALA A 40 14.91 14.33 -1.79
C ALA A 40 13.49 14.02 -2.28
N HIS A 41 12.94 12.84 -1.95
CA HIS A 41 11.63 12.41 -2.43
C HIS A 41 10.76 11.86 -1.31
N GLU A 42 9.45 12.01 -1.46
CA GLU A 42 8.44 11.33 -0.65
C GLU A 42 7.23 10.96 -1.49
N PHE A 43 6.41 10.03 -1.02
CA PHE A 43 5.11 9.78 -1.63
C PHE A 43 4.09 10.76 -1.04
N SER A 44 3.40 11.53 -1.87
CA SER A 44 2.41 12.50 -1.44
C SER A 44 1.10 12.40 -2.23
N GLY A 45 -0.02 12.72 -1.57
CA GLY A 45 -1.32 12.67 -2.22
C GLY A 45 -2.48 13.01 -1.31
N ARG A 46 -3.58 13.47 -1.91
CA ARG A 46 -4.79 13.86 -1.18
C ARG A 46 -5.64 12.65 -0.82
N VAL A 47 -6.39 12.79 0.27
CA VAL A 47 -7.44 11.84 0.63
C VAL A 47 -8.54 11.85 -0.43
N PHE A 48 -9.04 10.67 -0.78
CA PHE A 48 -10.19 10.55 -1.66
C PHE A 48 -11.49 10.97 -0.97
N GLY A 49 -12.48 11.33 -1.79
CA GLY A 49 -13.80 11.75 -1.36
C GLY A 49 -14.00 13.25 -1.51
N THR A 50 -15.23 13.66 -1.70
CA THR A 50 -15.66 15.05 -1.87
C THR A 50 -16.37 15.54 -0.61
N ASP A 51 -16.42 16.86 -0.42
CA ASP A 51 -17.28 17.47 0.61
C ASP A 51 -18.77 17.51 0.19
N GLU A 52 -19.04 17.14 -1.06
CA GLU A 52 -20.37 17.08 -1.66
C GLU A 52 -20.74 15.62 -1.92
N THR A 53 -22.00 15.26 -1.67
CA THR A 53 -22.59 14.03 -2.23
C THR A 53 -23.06 14.33 -3.65
N ASP A 54 -23.27 13.30 -4.49
CA ASP A 54 -23.84 13.46 -5.84
C ASP A 54 -25.22 14.17 -5.85
N GLU A 55 -25.86 14.33 -4.68
CA GLU A 55 -27.15 15.02 -4.48
C GLU A 55 -27.01 16.47 -3.92
N GLY A 56 -25.79 17.00 -3.78
CA GLY A 56 -25.53 18.44 -3.59
C GLY A 56 -25.79 19.03 -2.21
N ASP A 57 -26.30 18.27 -1.23
CA ASP A 57 -26.34 18.70 0.17
C ASP A 57 -26.09 17.50 1.09
N CYS A 58 -24.98 17.53 1.81
CA CYS A 58 -24.67 16.54 2.80
C CYS A 58 -25.19 16.99 4.17
N ALA A 59 -26.27 16.37 4.63
CA ALA A 59 -26.92 16.73 5.90
C ALA A 59 -26.02 16.52 7.14
N ASP A 60 -25.03 15.61 7.06
CA ASP A 60 -24.05 15.37 8.12
C ASP A 60 -22.62 15.44 7.56
N PRO A 61 -21.93 16.59 7.72
CA PRO A 61 -20.53 16.79 7.32
C PRO A 61 -19.57 15.68 7.76
N ALA A 62 -19.82 15.05 8.92
CA ALA A 62 -18.98 13.99 9.45
C ALA A 62 -19.11 12.66 8.67
N ARG A 63 -20.16 12.51 7.86
CA ARG A 63 -20.54 11.25 7.19
C ARG A 63 -20.75 11.40 5.67
N CYS A 64 -20.39 12.53 5.08
CA CYS A 64 -20.59 12.77 3.64
C CYS A 64 -19.89 11.79 2.73
N SER A 65 -18.73 11.29 3.16
CA SER A 65 -17.91 10.38 2.38
C SER A 65 -17.83 9.03 3.05
N PHE A 66 -18.14 7.96 2.30
CA PHE A 66 -17.95 6.60 2.80
C PHE A 66 -16.47 6.17 2.79
N ILE A 67 -15.65 6.83 1.97
CA ILE A 67 -14.19 6.58 1.86
C ILE A 67 -13.35 7.52 2.72
N ARG A 68 -13.98 8.49 3.39
CA ARG A 68 -13.31 9.48 4.21
C ARG A 68 -14.13 9.87 5.43
N ARG A 69 -13.53 9.75 6.60
CA ARG A 69 -14.06 10.14 7.91
C ARG A 69 -12.92 10.67 8.77
N GLY A 70 -13.18 11.75 9.51
CA GLY A 70 -12.20 12.40 10.39
C GLY A 70 -11.17 13.26 9.64
N PHE A 71 -10.87 12.96 8.38
CA PHE A 71 -10.05 13.77 7.50
C PHE A 71 -10.90 14.79 6.71
N GLY A 72 -10.39 16.02 6.56
CA GLY A 72 -10.92 17.02 5.63
C GLY A 72 -10.60 16.68 4.18
N SER A 73 -11.29 17.27 3.21
CA SER A 73 -11.01 17.01 1.78
C SER A 73 -9.65 17.53 1.31
N GLU A 74 -9.13 18.51 2.04
CA GLU A 74 -7.84 19.13 1.84
C GLU A 74 -6.68 18.33 2.43
N THR A 75 -6.94 17.27 3.20
CA THR A 75 -5.88 16.47 3.83
C THR A 75 -4.98 15.82 2.79
N VAL A 76 -3.69 16.11 2.88
CA VAL A 76 -2.61 15.46 2.13
C VAL A 76 -1.86 14.54 3.08
N LEU A 77 -1.63 13.29 2.64
CA LEU A 77 -0.75 12.36 3.32
C LEU A 77 0.60 12.34 2.62
N HIS A 78 1.66 12.46 3.42
CA HIS A 78 3.05 12.34 3.01
C HIS A 78 3.64 11.09 3.65
N MET A 79 4.31 10.27 2.84
CA MET A 79 4.86 8.99 3.25
C MET A 79 6.31 8.88 2.81
N ARG A 80 7.19 8.68 3.79
CA ARG A 80 8.51 8.10 3.55
C ARG A 80 8.42 6.61 3.71
N PHE A 81 8.94 5.87 2.75
CA PHE A 81 8.89 4.41 2.70
C PHE A 81 10.27 3.82 2.42
N ASP A 82 10.64 2.82 3.21
CA ASP A 82 11.88 2.06 3.07
C ASP A 82 11.53 0.57 2.84
N PRO A 83 11.57 0.08 1.59
CA PRO A 83 11.24 -1.30 1.27
C PRO A 83 12.21 -2.32 1.88
N ASP A 84 13.44 -1.92 2.23
CA ASP A 84 14.46 -2.80 2.82
C ASP A 84 14.25 -2.99 4.33
N ASN A 85 13.56 -2.06 4.99
CA ASN A 85 13.32 -2.09 6.44
C ASN A 85 11.85 -2.41 6.83
N VAL A 86 11.04 -2.93 5.90
CA VAL A 86 9.62 -3.29 6.11
C VAL A 86 9.36 -4.32 7.21
N GLN A 87 10.39 -5.02 7.68
CA GLN A 87 10.29 -5.98 8.77
C GLN A 87 10.31 -5.32 10.16
N THR A 88 10.72 -4.05 10.25
CA THR A 88 10.88 -3.30 11.50
C THR A 88 10.11 -1.99 11.45
N VAL A 89 10.75 -0.90 11.00
CA VAL A 89 10.16 0.41 10.79
C VAL A 89 10.29 0.75 9.31
N ALA A 90 9.19 0.72 8.59
CA ALA A 90 9.14 0.85 7.13
C ALA A 90 9.20 2.31 6.64
N GLY A 91 9.49 3.26 7.52
CA GLY A 91 9.40 4.69 7.26
C GLY A 91 8.36 5.38 8.15
N SER A 92 7.73 6.45 7.65
CA SER A 92 6.86 7.32 8.45
C SER A 92 5.76 8.00 7.66
N LEU A 93 4.69 8.38 8.36
CA LEU A 93 3.58 9.16 7.84
C LEU A 93 3.51 10.56 8.48
N THR A 94 3.27 11.56 7.65
CA THR A 94 2.95 12.93 8.04
C THR A 94 1.70 13.36 7.29
N THR A 95 0.86 14.20 7.88
CA THR A 95 -0.25 14.84 7.16
C THR A 95 -0.12 16.35 7.18
N SER A 96 -0.77 16.97 6.20
CA SER A 96 -0.88 18.42 6.10
C SER A 96 -2.18 18.84 5.43
N GLY A 97 -2.44 20.15 5.44
CA GLY A 97 -3.64 20.75 4.86
C GLY A 97 -4.82 20.78 5.82
N GLU A 98 -4.85 19.93 6.85
CA GLU A 98 -5.96 19.90 7.81
C GLU A 98 -6.10 21.21 8.58
N ARG A 99 -7.36 21.65 8.73
CA ARG A 99 -7.69 22.89 9.45
C ARG A 99 -7.24 22.91 10.92
N CYS A 100 -7.34 21.78 11.60
CA CYS A 100 -7.08 21.67 13.04
C CYS A 100 -5.63 21.27 13.37
N GLY A 101 -4.74 21.33 12.38
CA GLY A 101 -3.37 20.85 12.49
C GLY A 101 -3.22 19.38 12.09
N PRO A 102 -1.97 18.90 11.97
CA PRO A 102 -1.67 17.61 11.38
C PRO A 102 -2.17 16.46 12.25
N THR A 103 -2.88 15.52 11.61
CA THR A 103 -3.26 14.22 12.20
C THR A 103 -2.03 13.37 12.52
N PHE A 104 -1.05 13.35 11.61
CA PHE A 104 0.22 12.63 11.76
C PHE A 104 1.40 13.58 11.61
N ASN A 105 2.40 13.41 12.46
CA ASN A 105 3.67 14.11 12.38
C ASN A 105 4.81 13.11 12.53
N GLN A 106 5.41 12.69 11.40
CA GLN A 106 6.50 11.72 11.34
C GLN A 106 6.21 10.44 12.13
N VAL A 107 4.98 9.93 12.05
CA VAL A 107 4.56 8.74 12.80
C VAL A 107 5.16 7.50 12.14
N PRO A 108 5.94 6.68 12.86
CA PRO A 108 6.61 5.53 12.28
C PRO A 108 5.60 4.46 11.85
N MET A 109 5.87 3.84 10.70
CA MET A 109 5.13 2.67 10.22
C MET A 109 5.79 1.40 10.75
N ILE A 110 5.20 0.81 11.79
CA ILE A 110 5.77 -0.34 12.50
C ILE A 110 5.17 -1.63 11.94
N ALA A 111 6.03 -2.57 11.56
CA ALA A 111 5.62 -3.86 11.06
C ALA A 111 4.99 -4.72 12.16
N ILE A 112 3.87 -5.36 11.84
CA ILE A 112 3.22 -6.32 12.75
C ILE A 112 3.78 -7.70 12.39
N GLU A 113 4.81 -8.15 13.11
CA GLU A 113 5.56 -9.39 12.83
C GLU A 113 4.67 -10.60 12.54
N ALA A 114 3.63 -10.82 13.36
CA ALA A 114 2.71 -11.94 13.18
C ALA A 114 1.95 -11.91 11.84
N LEU A 115 1.69 -10.73 11.27
CA LEU A 115 0.95 -10.60 10.01
C LEU A 115 1.85 -10.78 8.78
N GLN A 116 3.17 -10.64 8.91
CA GLN A 116 4.10 -10.69 7.77
C GLN A 116 4.20 -12.06 7.10
N HIS A 117 3.85 -13.11 7.84
CA HIS A 117 3.80 -14.49 7.35
C HIS A 117 2.38 -15.04 7.26
N ASP A 118 1.38 -14.24 7.65
CA ASP A 118 -0.02 -14.65 7.71
C ASP A 118 -0.73 -14.42 6.37
N GLN A 119 -1.83 -15.14 6.13
CA GLN A 119 -2.65 -14.98 4.92
C GLN A 119 -3.25 -13.57 4.79
N LEU A 120 -3.40 -12.82 5.89
CA LEU A 120 -3.80 -11.41 5.84
C LEU A 120 -2.76 -10.53 5.10
N SER A 121 -1.49 -10.92 5.03
CA SER A 121 -0.50 -10.25 4.14
C SER A 121 -0.75 -10.50 2.65
N ARG A 122 -1.57 -11.51 2.32
CA ARG A 122 -2.04 -11.81 0.96
C ARG A 122 -3.45 -11.28 0.72
N PHE A 123 -3.99 -10.49 1.66
CA PHE A 123 -5.29 -9.86 1.46
C PHE A 123 -5.20 -8.93 0.26
N GLU A 124 -5.97 -9.25 -0.78
CA GLU A 124 -6.12 -8.43 -1.96
C GLU A 124 -7.34 -7.53 -1.75
N VAL A 125 -7.09 -6.23 -1.66
CA VAL A 125 -8.18 -5.25 -1.72
C VAL A 125 -8.61 -5.15 -3.18
N PRO A 126 -9.92 -5.27 -3.51
CA PRO A 126 -10.40 -5.12 -4.88
C PRO A 126 -9.79 -3.91 -5.60
N GLY A 127 -9.28 -4.15 -6.80
CA GLY A 127 -8.46 -3.21 -7.58
C GLY A 127 -7.28 -3.95 -8.23
N ASP A 128 -7.23 -3.95 -9.56
CA ASP A 128 -6.15 -4.64 -10.29
C ASP A 128 -4.82 -3.90 -10.13
N GLY A 129 -3.71 -4.61 -10.37
CA GLY A 129 -2.37 -4.00 -10.46
C GLY A 129 -1.57 -3.96 -9.16
N ARG A 130 -2.04 -4.52 -8.05
CA ARG A 130 -1.26 -4.56 -6.80
C ARG A 130 -0.04 -5.47 -6.94
N VAL A 131 1.09 -4.97 -6.45
CA VAL A 131 2.39 -5.64 -6.40
C VAL A 131 2.56 -6.30 -5.03
N LYS A 132 2.31 -5.54 -3.96
CA LYS A 132 2.48 -5.97 -2.57
C LYS A 132 1.62 -5.12 -1.64
N ASN A 133 1.05 -5.76 -0.63
CA ASN A 133 0.31 -5.09 0.44
C ASN A 133 1.04 -5.28 1.77
N TYR A 134 1.04 -4.24 2.58
CA TYR A 134 1.57 -4.21 3.93
C TYR A 134 0.50 -3.70 4.89
N ILE A 135 0.59 -4.15 6.14
CA ILE A 135 -0.22 -3.66 7.25
C ILE A 135 0.75 -3.20 8.32
N PHE A 136 0.71 -1.92 8.65
CA PHE A 136 1.54 -1.29 9.67
C PHE A 136 0.67 -0.83 10.84
N ALA A 137 1.20 -1.00 12.05
CA ALA A 137 0.71 -0.30 13.22
C ALA A 137 1.36 1.09 13.28
N LEU A 138 0.57 2.09 13.63
CA LEU A 138 1.05 3.43 13.96
C LEU A 138 0.67 3.75 15.40
N SER A 139 1.58 4.42 16.10
CA SER A 139 1.35 4.91 17.47
C SER A 139 1.66 6.40 17.53
N PRO A 140 0.73 7.27 17.08
CA PRO A 140 0.93 8.71 17.14
C PRO A 140 1.12 9.19 18.58
N VAL A 141 2.05 10.12 18.79
CA VAL A 141 2.31 10.74 20.11
C VAL A 141 1.79 12.17 20.22
N SER A 142 1.27 12.71 19.12
CA SER A 142 0.73 14.06 19.01
C SER A 142 -0.46 14.07 18.04
N GLY A 143 -1.20 15.18 18.03
CA GLY A 143 -2.37 15.35 17.18
C GLY A 143 -3.60 14.60 17.72
N PRO A 144 -4.71 14.60 16.95
CA PRO A 144 -5.99 14.04 17.38
C PRO A 144 -6.01 12.53 17.59
N LEU A 145 -5.00 11.81 17.09
CA LEU A 145 -4.84 10.36 17.28
C LEU A 145 -3.77 10.00 18.33
N ALA A 146 -3.28 10.96 19.12
CA ALA A 146 -2.27 10.71 20.13
C ALA A 146 -2.69 9.60 21.11
N GLY A 147 -1.82 8.60 21.28
CA GLY A 147 -2.04 7.47 22.19
C GLY A 147 -3.06 6.44 21.71
N ARG A 148 -3.52 6.53 20.45
CA ARG A 148 -4.45 5.56 19.86
C ARG A 148 -3.74 4.56 18.96
N ASP A 149 -4.29 3.37 18.90
CA ASP A 149 -3.88 2.35 17.93
C ASP A 149 -4.48 2.69 16.56
N VAL A 150 -3.61 2.88 15.58
CA VAL A 150 -3.97 3.15 14.19
C VAL A 150 -3.36 2.08 13.30
N MET A 151 -4.11 1.63 12.30
CA MET A 151 -3.60 0.74 11.27
C MET A 151 -3.48 1.47 9.94
N ALA A 152 -2.36 1.26 9.26
CA ALA A 152 -2.14 1.69 7.88
C ALA A 152 -2.03 0.46 6.97
N PHE A 153 -2.87 0.40 5.94
CA PHE A 153 -2.76 -0.57 4.86
C PHE A 153 -2.08 0.11 3.69
N VAL A 154 -0.84 -0.28 3.39
CA VAL A 154 -0.03 0.30 2.33
C VAL A 154 0.01 -0.68 1.17
N SER A 155 -0.42 -0.26 0.00
CA SER A 155 -0.45 -1.09 -1.20
C SER A 155 0.38 -0.47 -2.31
N LEU A 156 1.39 -1.21 -2.75
CA LEU A 156 2.25 -0.84 -3.86
C LEU A 156 1.58 -1.27 -5.17
N LEU A 157 1.42 -0.35 -6.11
CA LEU A 157 0.76 -0.60 -7.40
C LEU A 157 1.78 -0.72 -8.52
N ARG A 158 1.53 -1.56 -9.53
CA ARG A 158 2.41 -1.77 -10.70
C ARG A 158 2.66 -0.50 -11.50
N SER A 159 1.81 0.50 -11.34
CA SER A 159 1.93 1.84 -11.91
C SER A 159 2.87 2.77 -11.13
N GLU A 160 3.61 2.25 -10.14
CA GLU A 160 4.52 3.02 -9.26
C GLU A 160 3.79 4.05 -8.37
N HIS A 161 2.47 3.88 -8.21
CA HIS A 161 1.65 4.60 -7.24
C HIS A 161 1.55 3.82 -5.93
N VAL A 162 1.29 4.51 -4.83
CA VAL A 162 1.01 3.87 -3.53
C VAL A 162 -0.40 4.23 -3.08
N GLU A 163 -1.19 3.23 -2.70
CA GLU A 163 -2.46 3.46 -2.03
C GLU A 163 -2.31 3.21 -0.53
N VAL A 164 -2.71 4.18 0.30
CA VAL A 164 -2.71 4.05 1.76
C VAL A 164 -4.13 4.14 2.29
N ARG A 165 -4.54 3.14 3.09
CA ARG A 165 -5.77 3.23 3.89
C ARG A 165 -5.44 3.36 5.36
N ILE A 166 -6.01 4.37 5.99
CA ILE A 166 -5.87 4.60 7.43
C ILE A 166 -7.15 4.18 8.14
N ILE A 167 -7.01 3.48 9.26
CA ILE A 167 -8.12 3.08 10.12
C ILE A 167 -7.75 3.38 11.58
N ALA A 168 -8.56 4.20 12.26
CA ALA A 168 -8.49 4.41 13.70
C ALA A 168 -9.89 4.38 14.31
N GLY A 169 -10.14 3.42 15.20
CA GLY A 169 -11.43 3.24 15.86
C GLY A 169 -12.44 2.39 15.08
N SER A 170 -13.70 2.41 15.53
CA SER A 170 -14.75 1.49 15.04
C SER A 170 -15.61 2.08 13.91
N GLY A 171 -15.44 3.36 13.63
CA GLY A 171 -16.19 4.10 12.62
C GLY A 171 -17.58 4.55 13.07
N GLN A 172 -17.87 4.56 14.37
CA GLN A 172 -19.16 5.00 14.91
C GLN A 172 -19.13 6.49 15.32
N ASN A 173 -17.98 6.97 15.77
CA ASN A 173 -17.81 8.34 16.26
C ASN A 173 -17.23 9.23 15.16
N ALA A 174 -18.06 9.57 14.17
CA ALA A 174 -17.66 10.49 13.11
C ALA A 174 -17.75 11.94 13.62
N CYS A 175 -16.67 12.72 13.46
CA CYS A 175 -16.64 14.14 13.77
C CYS A 175 -16.56 14.97 12.48
N ASP A 176 -17.10 16.20 12.52
CA ASP A 176 -16.85 17.19 11.47
C ASP A 176 -15.37 17.63 11.56
N PRO A 177 -14.56 17.44 10.51
CA PRO A 177 -13.14 17.84 10.53
C PRO A 177 -12.93 19.36 10.68
N ARG A 178 -13.99 20.16 10.58
CA ARG A 178 -13.96 21.62 10.79
C ARG A 178 -14.20 22.00 12.25
N ASP A 179 -14.68 21.09 13.09
CA ASP A 179 -14.86 21.30 14.53
C ASP A 179 -13.60 20.86 15.29
N CYS A 180 -12.66 21.79 15.44
CA CYS A 180 -11.39 21.49 16.10
C CYS A 180 -11.55 21.12 17.58
N ALA A 181 -12.59 21.59 18.27
CA ALA A 181 -12.81 21.20 19.66
C ALA A 181 -13.18 19.71 19.78
N ALA A 182 -14.01 19.20 18.85
CA ALA A 182 -14.34 17.79 18.78
C ALA A 182 -13.13 16.93 18.37
N VAL A 183 -12.35 17.40 17.38
CA VAL A 183 -11.13 16.74 16.89
C VAL A 183 -10.08 16.65 18.01
N ASP A 184 -9.79 17.76 18.70
CA ASP A 184 -8.78 17.84 19.76
C ASP A 184 -9.17 17.05 21.02
N ALA A 185 -10.46 16.72 21.19
CA ALA A 185 -10.91 15.83 22.25
C ALA A 185 -10.49 14.37 22.03
N GLY A 186 -10.00 14.01 20.84
CA GLY A 186 -9.37 12.71 20.54
C GLY A 186 -10.33 11.52 20.37
N GLY A 187 -11.65 11.76 20.45
CA GLY A 187 -12.69 10.72 20.40
C GLY A 187 -13.14 10.31 18.98
N CYS A 188 -12.68 11.01 17.94
CA CYS A 188 -13.15 10.86 16.56
C CYS A 188 -12.58 9.61 15.89
N ASP A 189 -13.39 8.85 15.19
CA ASP A 189 -12.92 7.72 14.37
C ASP A 189 -12.43 8.22 13.00
N TYR A 190 -11.33 7.64 12.52
CA TYR A 190 -10.71 8.01 11.25
C TYR A 190 -10.75 6.86 10.27
N PHE A 191 -11.16 7.17 9.05
CA PHE A 191 -11.01 6.31 7.89
C PHE A 191 -10.64 7.17 6.70
N GLY A 192 -9.60 6.81 5.95
CA GLY A 192 -9.21 7.57 4.77
C GLY A 192 -8.50 6.68 3.78
N VAL A 193 -8.79 6.89 2.49
CA VAL A 193 -8.07 6.25 1.38
C VAL A 193 -7.30 7.35 0.65
N PHE A 194 -6.00 7.15 0.47
CA PHE A 194 -5.10 8.07 -0.20
C PHE A 194 -4.47 7.36 -1.40
N SER A 195 -4.33 8.06 -2.52
CA SER A 195 -3.45 7.65 -3.62
C SER A 195 -2.29 8.61 -3.66
N LEU A 196 -1.08 8.06 -3.58
CA LEU A 196 0.16 8.80 -3.46
C LEU A 196 1.01 8.61 -4.70
N ASP A 197 1.60 9.71 -5.12
CA ASP A 197 2.58 9.81 -6.20
C ASP A 197 3.95 10.16 -5.61
N LEU A 198 5.02 9.74 -6.27
CA LEU A 198 6.36 10.12 -5.85
C LEU A 198 6.60 11.59 -6.22
N ASP A 199 6.82 12.43 -5.23
CA ASP A 199 7.04 13.86 -5.36
C ASP A 199 8.41 14.28 -4.80
N PRO A 200 9.07 15.29 -5.40
CA PRO A 200 10.24 15.91 -4.81
C PRO A 200 9.88 16.79 -3.60
N LEU A 201 10.76 16.80 -2.59
CA LEU A 201 10.65 17.59 -1.36
C LEU A 201 10.96 19.09 -1.54
#